data_AF-H0E0T7-F1
#
_entry.id   AF-H0E0T7-F1
#
_cell.length_a   1.000
_cell.length_b   1.000
_cell.length_c   1.000
_cell.angle_alpha   90.00
_cell.angle_beta   90.00
_cell.angle_gamma   90.00
#
_symmetry.space_group_name_H-M   'P 1'
#
loop_
_entity.id
_entity.type
_entity.pdbx_description
1 polymer ?
#
loop_
_entity_poly.entity_id
_entity_poly.type
_entity_poly.pdbx_seq_one_letter_code
_entity_poly.pdbx_strand_id
1 'polypeptide(L)'
;MSTQRQRPVRVIPDALDPQQTVEIEKRWLPRGGVLAILAGLLPLIGIILEIGVSRDRPDDAGQVVSVADAITRYAAGDQGQGLHGIQAGVAAVYGDHAASLIGSALLNGLGALLLAPLLYGLLRSAYRRRPSFPTWFQWLPVVGAVVFGIGGTAALVYDAIQRQDFSNLPIAAQTNTAATDALNASRDDLTGLVLLGSFGQMFVAVGIGAAALSAMNVGLLTRVMGIVGVMIAVFTVLPIVQGAPFLRSFWLVALGLILLGRWPGGRPPAWDGGVPRPWPTRAQQIEAAERAREAKASAAAAESQPAPTPKSSGSRKKRRK
;
A
#
# COMPACT_ATOMS: atom_id res chain seq x y z
N MET A 1 -25.36 -17.39 40.08
CA MET A 1 -24.61 -18.42 39.31
C MET A 1 -24.80 -18.14 37.83
N SER A 2 -23.87 -17.41 37.22
CA SER A 2 -23.88 -17.10 35.79
C SER A 2 -23.32 -18.30 35.03
N THR A 3 -24.19 -19.09 34.41
CA THR A 3 -23.83 -20.14 33.46
C THR A 3 -23.14 -19.48 32.26
N GLN A 4 -21.80 -19.53 32.27
CA GLN A 4 -20.96 -19.10 31.16
C GLN A 4 -21.24 -20.03 29.99
N ARG A 5 -22.14 -19.63 29.08
CA ARG A 5 -22.42 -20.36 27.84
C ARG A 5 -21.11 -20.44 27.04
N GLN A 6 -20.45 -21.59 27.10
CA GLN A 6 -19.35 -21.92 26.19
C GLN A 6 -19.91 -21.85 24.77
N ARG A 7 -19.49 -20.83 24.01
CA ARG A 7 -19.83 -20.78 22.59
C ARG A 7 -19.19 -22.00 21.93
N PRO A 8 -19.93 -22.79 21.14
CA PRO A 8 -19.36 -23.93 20.45
C PRO A 8 -18.17 -23.47 19.60
N VAL A 9 -17.05 -24.19 19.71
CA VAL A 9 -15.84 -23.92 18.93
C VAL A 9 -16.20 -24.11 17.46
N ARG A 10 -16.24 -23.01 16.71
CA ARG A 10 -16.53 -23.07 15.28
C ARG A 10 -15.37 -23.78 14.60
N VAL A 11 -15.61 -25.00 14.10
CA VAL A 11 -14.62 -25.78 13.35
C VAL A 11 -14.22 -24.94 12.13
N ILE A 12 -12.93 -24.63 12.04
CA ILE A 12 -12.38 -23.85 10.95
C ILE A 12 -12.25 -24.82 9.77
N PRO A 13 -12.93 -24.59 8.63
CA PRO A 13 -12.96 -25.52 7.50
C PRO A 13 -11.58 -25.82 6.88
N ASP A 14 -10.55 -25.06 7.26
CA ASP A 14 -9.23 -25.00 6.63
C ASP A 14 -8.09 -24.90 7.67
N ALA A 15 -8.32 -25.29 8.93
CA ALA A 15 -7.26 -25.26 9.96
C ALA A 15 -6.23 -26.36 9.71
N LEU A 16 -5.22 -26.04 8.91
CA LEU A 16 -3.99 -26.82 8.83
C LEU A 16 -3.28 -26.79 10.18
N ASP A 17 -2.53 -27.85 10.47
CA ASP A 17 -1.61 -27.85 11.60
C ASP A 17 -0.65 -26.65 11.51
N PRO A 18 -0.30 -25.97 12.63
CA PRO A 18 0.57 -24.80 12.60
C PRO A 18 1.90 -25.05 11.89
N GLN A 19 2.48 -26.24 11.98
CA GLN A 19 3.74 -26.56 11.31
C GLN A 19 3.56 -26.62 9.79
N GLN A 20 2.49 -27.25 9.31
CA GLN A 20 2.15 -27.30 7.88
C GLN A 20 1.92 -25.89 7.31
N THR A 21 1.26 -25.01 8.08
CA THR A 21 1.07 -23.60 7.69
C THR A 21 2.41 -22.90 7.49
N VAL A 22 3.34 -23.07 8.43
CA VAL A 22 4.68 -22.46 8.36
C VAL A 22 5.49 -23.01 7.17
N GLU A 23 5.41 -24.30 6.87
CA GLU A 23 6.11 -24.88 5.72
C GLU A 23 5.64 -24.29 4.39
N ILE A 24 4.32 -24.13 4.22
CA ILE A 24 3.76 -23.50 3.02
C ILE A 24 4.20 -22.03 2.93
N GLU A 25 4.16 -21.30 4.04
CA GLU A 25 4.56 -19.90 4.09
C GLU A 25 6.05 -19.72 3.81
N LYS A 26 6.94 -20.56 4.35
CA LYS A 26 8.38 -20.53 4.08
C LYS A 26 8.70 -20.59 2.59
N ARG A 27 7.96 -21.39 1.82
CA ARG A 27 8.13 -21.49 0.35
C ARG A 27 7.64 -20.23 -0.38
N TRP A 28 6.58 -19.59 0.12
CA TRP A 28 5.98 -18.43 -0.51
C TRP A 28 6.67 -17.11 -0.13
N LEU A 29 7.14 -16.97 1.11
CA LEU A 29 7.75 -15.75 1.67
C LEU A 29 8.80 -15.07 0.78
N PRO A 30 9.82 -15.77 0.23
CA PRO A 30 10.80 -15.10 -0.62
C PRO A 30 10.17 -14.54 -1.90
N ARG A 31 9.22 -15.27 -2.50
CA ARG A 31 8.49 -14.83 -3.69
C ARG A 31 7.58 -13.66 -3.36
N GLY A 32 6.79 -13.76 -2.28
CA GLY A 32 5.95 -12.68 -1.78
C GLY A 32 6.74 -11.40 -1.50
N GLY A 33 7.94 -11.54 -0.94
CA GLY A 33 8.85 -10.43 -0.69
C GLY A 33 9.30 -9.71 -1.97
N VAL A 34 9.75 -10.46 -2.98
CA VAL A 34 10.13 -9.91 -4.30
C VAL A 34 8.93 -9.27 -5.00
N LEU A 35 7.78 -9.95 -4.99
CA LEU A 35 6.53 -9.45 -5.58
C LEU A 35 6.12 -8.12 -4.94
N ALA A 36 6.22 -7.99 -3.61
CA ALA A 36 5.90 -6.75 -2.91
C ALA A 36 6.84 -5.60 -3.29
N ILE A 37 8.15 -5.86 -3.38
CA ILE A 37 9.11 -4.84 -3.80
C ILE A 37 8.83 -4.38 -5.23
N LEU A 38 8.63 -5.31 -6.16
CA LEU A 38 8.33 -4.98 -7.56
C LEU A 38 6.99 -4.26 -7.69
N ALA A 39 5.95 -4.69 -6.96
CA ALA A 39 4.66 -4.02 -6.92
C ALA A 39 4.73 -2.59 -6.36
N GLY A 40 5.71 -2.30 -5.50
CA GLY A 40 5.97 -0.94 -5.01
C GLY A 40 6.82 -0.10 -5.96
N LEU A 41 7.86 -0.68 -6.58
CA LEU A 41 8.82 0.07 -7.39
C LEU A 41 8.33 0.34 -8.82
N LEU A 42 7.62 -0.59 -9.46
CA LEU A 42 7.20 -0.41 -10.86
C LEU A 42 6.24 0.79 -11.03
N PRO A 43 5.16 0.93 -10.23
CA PRO A 43 4.31 2.12 -10.30
C PRO A 43 5.08 3.41 -10.02
N LEU A 44 6.04 3.38 -9.09
CA LEU A 44 6.87 4.54 -8.76
C LEU A 44 7.74 4.98 -9.94
N ILE A 45 8.35 4.03 -10.67
CA ILE A 45 9.09 4.31 -11.89
C ILE A 45 8.15 4.90 -12.95
N GLY A 46 6.95 4.33 -13.10
CA GLY A 46 5.92 4.88 -14.01
C GLY A 46 5.58 6.33 -13.70
N ILE A 47 5.40 6.68 -12.43
CA ILE A 47 5.14 8.07 -11.99
C ILE A 47 6.33 8.98 -12.30
N ILE A 48 7.57 8.51 -12.08
CA ILE A 48 8.77 9.31 -12.39
C ILE A 48 8.87 9.59 -13.89
N LEU A 49 8.53 8.62 -14.75
CA LEU A 49 8.47 8.82 -16.20
C LEU A 49 7.42 9.87 -16.58
N GLU A 50 6.22 9.79 -15.98
CA GLU A 50 5.15 10.76 -16.21
C GLU A 50 5.53 12.17 -15.74
N ILE A 51 6.20 12.28 -14.58
CA ILE A 51 6.77 13.55 -14.11
C ILE A 51 7.82 14.07 -15.11
N GLY A 52 8.64 13.20 -15.68
CA GLY A 52 9.59 13.55 -16.73
C GLY A 52 8.91 14.19 -17.94
N VAL A 53 7.89 13.53 -18.49
CA VAL A 53 7.07 14.05 -19.60
C VAL A 53 6.41 15.38 -19.25
N SER A 54 5.99 15.54 -17.99
CA SER A 54 5.33 16.77 -17.54
C SER A 54 6.25 17.99 -17.47
N ARG A 55 7.59 17.81 -17.44
CA ARG A 55 8.57 18.90 -17.41
C ARG A 55 8.75 19.59 -18.76
N ASP A 56 8.46 18.88 -19.86
CA ASP A 56 8.54 19.43 -21.21
C ASP A 56 7.27 20.20 -21.60
N ARG A 57 6.31 20.34 -20.68
CA ARG A 57 5.15 21.21 -20.88
C ARG A 57 5.65 22.66 -20.97
N PRO A 58 5.18 23.45 -21.97
CA PRO A 58 5.45 24.88 -22.02
C PRO A 58 5.01 25.54 -20.71
N ASP A 59 5.88 26.32 -20.07
CA ASP A 59 5.56 27.06 -18.83
C ASP A 59 4.33 27.97 -19.02
N ASP A 60 4.10 28.41 -20.26
CA ASP A 60 2.95 29.23 -20.67
C ASP A 60 1.61 28.48 -20.62
N ALA A 61 1.62 27.14 -20.64
CA ALA A 61 0.39 26.33 -20.53
C ALA A 61 -0.19 26.33 -19.11
N GLY A 62 0.62 26.69 -18.11
CA GLY A 62 0.20 26.87 -16.71
C GLY A 62 -0.19 28.30 -16.35
N GLN A 63 0.12 29.29 -17.20
CA GLN A 63 -0.34 30.65 -17.00
C GLN A 63 -1.81 30.74 -17.36
N VAL A 64 -2.64 31.15 -16.40
CA VAL A 64 -4.01 31.56 -16.67
C VAL A 64 -3.91 32.75 -17.62
N VAL A 65 -4.06 32.51 -18.92
CA VAL A 65 -4.12 33.58 -19.92
C VAL A 65 -5.27 34.47 -19.49
N SER A 66 -4.95 35.70 -19.09
CA SER A 66 -5.96 36.62 -18.61
C SER A 66 -6.95 36.89 -19.75
N VAL A 67 -8.21 37.19 -19.41
CA VAL A 67 -9.21 37.58 -20.42
C VAL A 67 -8.68 38.77 -21.25
N ALA A 68 -7.90 39.65 -20.63
CA ALA A 68 -7.21 40.75 -21.31
C ALA A 68 -6.20 40.23 -22.34
N ASP A 69 -5.28 39.32 -21.98
CA ASP A 69 -4.30 38.75 -22.93
C ASP A 69 -4.98 38.01 -24.08
N ALA A 70 -6.08 37.29 -23.81
CA ALA A 70 -6.86 36.62 -24.84
C ALA A 70 -7.46 37.62 -25.84
N ILE A 71 -8.01 38.74 -25.35
CA ILE A 71 -8.55 39.82 -26.17
C ILE A 71 -7.44 40.54 -26.94
N THR A 72 -6.29 40.80 -26.31
CA THR A 72 -5.15 41.48 -26.96
C THR A 72 -4.55 40.64 -28.08
N ARG A 73 -4.40 39.31 -27.88
CA ARG A 73 -3.96 38.39 -28.95
C ARG A 73 -4.96 38.33 -30.10
N TYR A 74 -6.25 38.26 -29.79
CA TYR A 74 -7.31 38.29 -30.81
C TYR A 74 -7.31 39.60 -31.60
N ALA A 75 -7.15 40.74 -30.92
CA ALA A 75 -7.13 42.07 -31.54
C ALA A 75 -5.85 42.32 -32.36
N ALA A 76 -4.73 41.70 -32.01
CA ALA A 76 -3.47 41.81 -32.74
C ALA A 76 -3.48 41.07 -34.09
N GLY A 77 -4.56 40.36 -34.43
CA GLY A 77 -4.58 39.49 -35.61
C GLY A 77 -3.61 38.32 -35.50
N ASP A 78 -3.04 38.09 -34.32
CA ASP A 78 -2.28 36.90 -33.97
C ASP A 78 -3.27 35.76 -33.78
N GLN A 79 -3.86 35.33 -34.90
CA GLN A 79 -4.65 34.11 -34.99
C GLN A 79 -3.77 32.86 -34.95
N GLY A 80 -2.51 32.99 -34.49
CA GLY A 80 -1.64 31.90 -34.07
C GLY A 80 -1.47 30.84 -35.15
N GLN A 81 -0.41 30.95 -35.94
CA GLN A 81 0.06 29.80 -36.72
C GLN A 81 0.47 28.68 -35.75
N GLY A 82 -0.48 27.80 -35.42
CA GLY A 82 -0.20 26.38 -35.26
C GLY A 82 -0.53 25.66 -33.96
N LEU A 83 -0.96 26.34 -32.91
CA LEU A 83 -1.49 25.66 -31.72
C LEU A 83 -2.67 26.49 -31.21
N HIS A 84 -3.88 26.15 -31.66
CA HIS A 84 -5.07 26.88 -31.24
C HIS A 84 -5.48 26.42 -29.84
N GLY A 85 -4.77 26.94 -28.83
CA GLY A 85 -5.12 26.92 -27.41
C GLY A 85 -4.34 25.95 -26.52
N ILE A 86 -4.45 26.17 -25.22
CA ILE A 86 -3.68 25.47 -24.18
C ILE A 86 -3.89 23.95 -24.23
N GLN A 87 -5.13 23.50 -24.53
CA GLN A 87 -5.42 22.07 -24.59
C GLN A 87 -4.75 21.38 -25.79
N ALA A 88 -4.72 22.03 -26.95
CA ALA A 88 -4.00 21.54 -28.13
C ALA A 88 -2.50 21.43 -27.85
N GLY A 89 -1.89 22.46 -27.27
CA GLY A 89 -0.47 22.44 -26.91
C GLY A 89 -0.13 21.33 -25.89
N VAL A 90 -0.96 21.16 -24.86
CA VAL A 90 -0.79 20.07 -23.90
C VAL A 90 -0.95 18.70 -24.60
N ALA A 91 -2.01 18.50 -25.38
CA ALA A 91 -2.24 17.24 -26.08
C ALA A 91 -1.10 16.86 -27.04
N ALA A 92 -0.56 17.83 -27.79
CA ALA A 92 0.59 17.63 -28.67
C ALA A 92 1.84 17.16 -27.90
N VAL A 93 2.18 17.84 -26.79
CA VAL A 93 3.32 17.46 -25.94
C VAL A 93 3.18 16.05 -25.37
N TYR A 94 1.98 15.66 -24.95
CA TYR A 94 1.72 14.29 -24.48
C TYR A 94 1.78 13.27 -25.62
N GLY A 95 1.31 13.62 -26.82
CA GLY A 95 1.37 12.78 -28.01
C GLY A 95 2.80 12.47 -28.42
N ASP A 96 3.69 13.47 -28.40
CA ASP A 96 5.11 13.28 -28.71
C ASP A 96 5.82 12.35 -27.72
N HIS A 97 5.28 12.24 -26.51
CA HIS A 97 5.78 11.37 -25.44
C HIS A 97 4.93 10.11 -25.24
N ALA A 98 4.11 9.72 -26.21
CA ALA A 98 3.20 8.57 -26.10
C ALA A 98 3.92 7.28 -25.69
N ALA A 99 5.15 7.04 -26.18
CA ALA A 99 5.94 5.87 -25.77
C ALA A 99 6.25 5.85 -24.26
N SER A 100 6.55 7.01 -23.67
CA SER A 100 6.80 7.15 -22.23
C SER A 100 5.51 6.96 -21.42
N LEU A 101 4.37 7.42 -21.93
CA LEU A 101 3.05 7.24 -21.30
C LEU A 101 2.60 5.77 -21.36
N ILE A 102 2.80 5.10 -22.49
CA ILE A 102 2.54 3.67 -22.64
C ILE A 102 3.44 2.88 -21.69
N GLY A 103 4.73 3.24 -21.63
CA GLY A 103 5.68 2.65 -20.69
C GLY A 103 5.24 2.81 -19.23
N SER A 104 4.82 4.02 -18.81
CA SER A 104 4.35 4.27 -17.45
C SER A 104 3.03 3.53 -17.15
N ALA A 105 2.12 3.44 -18.12
CA ALA A 105 0.88 2.68 -18.01
C ALA A 105 1.16 1.18 -17.78
N LEU A 106 2.04 0.58 -18.59
CA LEU A 106 2.42 -0.83 -18.46
C LEU A 106 3.09 -1.13 -17.11
N LEU A 107 3.96 -0.23 -16.64
CA LEU A 107 4.60 -0.36 -15.33
C LEU A 107 3.59 -0.29 -14.18
N ASN A 108 2.62 0.62 -14.24
CA ASN A 108 1.53 0.72 -13.28
C ASN A 108 0.63 -0.52 -13.30
N GLY A 109 0.24 -0.98 -14.49
CA GLY A 109 -0.54 -2.20 -14.69
C GLY A 109 0.11 -3.44 -14.12
N LEU A 110 1.40 -3.64 -14.44
CA LEU A 110 2.18 -4.76 -13.93
C LEU A 110 2.30 -4.67 -12.40
N GLY A 111 2.59 -3.50 -11.85
CA GLY A 111 2.63 -3.28 -10.41
C GLY A 111 1.30 -3.64 -9.72
N ALA A 112 0.18 -3.27 -10.34
CA ALA A 112 -1.14 -3.65 -9.85
C ALA A 112 -1.38 -5.17 -9.91
N LEU A 113 -1.02 -5.83 -11.00
CA LEU A 113 -1.17 -7.28 -11.15
C LEU A 113 -0.34 -8.07 -10.13
N LEU A 114 0.87 -7.59 -9.80
CA LEU A 114 1.73 -8.20 -8.79
C LEU A 114 1.13 -8.13 -7.37
N LEU A 115 0.19 -7.20 -7.12
CA LEU A 115 -0.52 -7.15 -5.84
C LEU A 115 -1.50 -8.31 -5.66
N ALA A 116 -2.05 -8.87 -6.73
CA ALA A 116 -2.98 -9.99 -6.64
C ALA A 116 -2.42 -11.17 -5.83
N PRO A 117 -1.29 -11.80 -6.24
CA PRO A 117 -0.71 -12.92 -5.48
C PRO A 117 -0.18 -12.50 -4.12
N LEU A 118 0.27 -11.25 -3.96
CA LEU A 118 0.76 -10.71 -2.69
C LEU A 118 -0.36 -10.63 -1.65
N LEU A 119 -1.43 -9.92 -1.97
CA LEU A 119 -2.57 -9.69 -1.08
C LEU A 119 -3.31 -11.00 -0.80
N TYR A 120 -3.47 -11.85 -1.83
CA TYR A 120 -4.03 -13.19 -1.65
C TYR A 120 -3.21 -14.01 -0.66
N GLY A 121 -1.89 -14.08 -0.82
CA GLY A 121 -1.02 -14.84 0.07
C GLY A 121 -1.05 -14.31 1.51
N LEU A 122 -1.06 -12.98 1.67
CA LEU A 122 -1.13 -12.35 2.99
C LEU A 122 -2.48 -12.61 3.68
N LEU A 123 -3.60 -12.47 2.96
CA LEU A 123 -4.94 -12.78 3.47
C LEU A 123 -5.10 -14.26 3.80
N ARG A 124 -4.60 -15.15 2.94
CA ARG A 124 -4.64 -16.61 3.16
C ARG A 124 -3.86 -16.99 4.41
N SER A 125 -2.66 -16.41 4.60
CA SER A 125 -1.82 -16.62 5.79
C SER A 125 -2.53 -16.13 7.06
N ALA A 126 -3.18 -14.96 7.01
CA ALA A 126 -3.97 -14.45 8.12
C ALA A 126 -5.20 -15.32 8.41
N TYR A 127 -5.91 -15.75 7.36
CA TYR A 127 -7.13 -16.56 7.45
C TYR A 127 -6.89 -17.92 8.12
N ARG A 128 -5.79 -18.61 7.77
CA ARG A 128 -5.40 -19.89 8.40
C ARG A 128 -5.24 -19.80 9.92
N ARG A 129 -4.81 -18.64 10.41
CA ARG A 129 -4.66 -18.36 11.84
C ARG A 129 -5.95 -17.92 12.51
N ARG A 130 -6.74 -17.07 11.83
CA ARG A 130 -8.00 -16.54 12.34
C ARG A 130 -8.98 -16.27 11.19
N PRO A 131 -10.01 -17.10 11.02
CA PRO A 131 -11.05 -16.87 10.03
C PRO A 131 -11.91 -15.65 10.42
N SER A 132 -11.64 -14.49 9.82
CA SER A 132 -12.37 -13.24 10.09
C SER A 132 -13.45 -12.92 9.05
N PHE A 133 -13.38 -13.49 7.85
CA PHE A 133 -14.28 -13.24 6.72
C PHE A 133 -14.56 -14.55 5.95
N PRO A 134 -15.59 -14.60 5.09
CA PRO A 134 -15.85 -15.78 4.25
C PRO A 134 -14.73 -16.04 3.24
N THR A 135 -14.51 -17.30 2.84
CA THR A 135 -13.40 -17.73 1.97
C THR A 135 -13.39 -17.03 0.60
N TRP A 136 -14.57 -16.77 0.03
CA TRP A 136 -14.70 -16.07 -1.26
C TRP A 136 -14.07 -14.66 -1.22
N PHE A 137 -14.03 -14.01 -0.06
CA PHE A 137 -13.48 -12.67 0.12
C PHE A 137 -11.97 -12.61 -0.17
N GLN A 138 -11.25 -13.73 -0.06
CA GLN A 138 -9.80 -13.79 -0.37
C GLN A 138 -9.52 -13.54 -1.86
N TRP A 139 -10.50 -13.77 -2.74
CA TRP A 139 -10.38 -13.56 -4.18
C TRP A 139 -10.66 -12.12 -4.61
N LEU A 140 -11.29 -11.32 -3.75
CA LEU A 140 -11.63 -9.93 -4.05
C LEU A 140 -10.42 -9.09 -4.50
N PRO A 141 -9.26 -9.09 -3.80
CA PRO A 141 -8.07 -8.37 -4.28
C PRO A 141 -7.52 -8.92 -5.60
N VAL A 142 -7.70 -10.21 -5.88
CA VAL A 142 -7.22 -10.82 -7.13
C VAL A 142 -8.05 -10.30 -8.30
N VAL A 143 -9.37 -10.39 -8.20
CA VAL A 143 -10.30 -9.84 -9.20
C VAL A 143 -10.06 -8.34 -9.37
N GLY A 144 -9.96 -7.61 -8.25
CA GLY A 144 -9.68 -6.17 -8.27
C GLY A 144 -8.39 -5.82 -9.00
N ALA A 145 -7.29 -6.48 -8.67
CA ALA A 145 -5.99 -6.21 -9.26
C ALA A 145 -5.92 -6.60 -10.75
N VAL A 146 -6.60 -7.68 -11.16
CA VAL A 146 -6.69 -8.07 -12.59
C VAL A 146 -7.52 -7.05 -13.36
N VAL A 147 -8.70 -6.70 -12.85
CA VAL A 147 -9.60 -5.73 -13.48
C VAL A 147 -8.95 -4.35 -13.58
N PHE A 148 -8.41 -3.84 -12.47
CA PHE A 148 -7.73 -2.56 -12.42
C PHE A 148 -6.43 -2.56 -13.25
N GLY A 149 -5.62 -3.62 -13.11
CA GLY A 149 -4.33 -3.73 -13.78
C GLY A 149 -4.49 -3.80 -15.30
N ILE A 150 -5.37 -4.66 -15.81
CA ILE A 150 -5.57 -4.80 -17.26
C ILE A 150 -6.40 -3.64 -17.79
N GLY A 151 -7.57 -3.37 -17.18
CA GLY A 151 -8.49 -2.35 -17.66
C GLY A 151 -7.94 -0.94 -17.57
N GLY A 152 -7.30 -0.60 -16.45
CA GLY A 152 -6.64 0.70 -16.28
C GLY A 152 -5.49 0.90 -17.25
N THR A 153 -4.67 -0.13 -17.47
CA THR A 153 -3.57 -0.04 -18.44
C THR A 153 -4.07 0.11 -19.87
N ALA A 154 -5.05 -0.69 -20.28
CA ALA A 154 -5.63 -0.58 -21.61
C ALA A 154 -6.23 0.82 -21.85
N ALA A 155 -6.90 1.39 -20.84
CA ALA A 155 -7.43 2.75 -20.94
C ALA A 155 -6.34 3.81 -21.07
N LEU A 156 -5.26 3.72 -20.28
CA LEU A 156 -4.13 4.65 -20.38
C LEU A 156 -3.36 4.52 -21.70
N VAL A 157 -3.22 3.29 -22.22
CA VAL A 157 -2.58 3.04 -23.52
C VAL A 157 -3.44 3.63 -24.65
N TYR A 158 -4.75 3.43 -24.62
CA TYR A 158 -5.66 4.02 -25.60
C TYR A 158 -5.62 5.55 -25.58
N ASP A 159 -5.64 6.16 -24.40
CA ASP A 159 -5.50 7.60 -24.23
C ASP A 159 -4.15 8.11 -24.78
N ALA A 160 -3.05 7.38 -24.57
CA ALA A 160 -1.75 7.73 -25.15
C ALA A 160 -1.75 7.66 -26.68
N ILE A 161 -2.39 6.64 -27.28
CA ILE A 161 -2.53 6.50 -28.73
C ILE A 161 -3.34 7.66 -29.32
N GLN A 162 -4.49 8.00 -28.71
CA GLN A 162 -5.33 9.12 -29.17
C GLN A 162 -4.57 10.47 -29.15
N ARG A 163 -3.72 10.68 -28.14
CA ARG A 163 -2.86 11.88 -28.08
C ARG A 163 -1.76 11.86 -29.13
N GLN A 164 -1.20 10.69 -29.42
CA GLN A 164 -0.22 10.52 -30.49
C GLN A 164 -0.84 10.80 -31.87
N ASP A 165 -2.04 10.28 -32.12
CA ASP A 165 -2.77 10.52 -33.37
C ASP A 165 -3.07 12.02 -33.54
N PHE A 166 -3.43 12.71 -32.45
CA PHE A 166 -3.58 14.16 -32.44
C PHE A 166 -2.27 14.90 -32.74
N SER A 167 -1.14 14.52 -32.13
CA SER A 167 0.14 15.21 -32.36
C SER A 167 0.69 15.01 -33.78
N ASN A 168 0.30 13.91 -34.44
CA ASN A 168 0.64 13.65 -35.85
C ASN A 168 -0.21 14.47 -36.85
N LEU A 169 -1.27 15.15 -36.41
CA LEU A 169 -2.06 16.01 -37.29
C LEU A 169 -1.20 17.17 -37.81
N PRO A 170 -1.47 17.67 -39.03
CA PRO A 170 -0.86 18.91 -39.49
C PRO A 170 -1.09 20.03 -38.48
N ILE A 171 -0.09 20.87 -38.26
CA ILE A 171 -0.10 21.99 -37.31
C ILE A 171 -1.36 22.86 -37.43
N ALA A 172 -1.85 23.11 -38.65
CA ALA A 172 -3.09 23.87 -38.90
C ALA A 172 -4.38 23.17 -38.43
N ALA A 173 -4.35 21.84 -38.25
CA ALA A 173 -5.47 21.02 -37.79
C ALA A 173 -5.39 20.70 -36.28
N GLN A 174 -4.30 21.05 -35.60
CA GLN A 174 -4.15 20.90 -34.14
C GLN A 174 -4.90 22.00 -33.39
N THR A 175 -6.24 21.94 -33.47
CA THR A 175 -7.12 22.90 -32.81
C THR A 175 -7.57 22.40 -31.43
N ASN A 176 -8.02 23.31 -30.55
CA ASN A 176 -8.66 22.93 -29.28
C ASN A 176 -9.86 22.00 -29.48
N THR A 177 -10.63 22.16 -30.56
CA THR A 177 -11.77 21.27 -30.84
C THR A 177 -11.28 19.88 -31.17
N ALA A 178 -10.29 19.75 -32.05
CA ALA A 178 -9.68 18.46 -32.37
C ALA A 178 -9.01 17.80 -31.15
N ALA A 179 -8.38 18.59 -30.27
CA ALA A 179 -7.82 18.09 -29.02
C ALA A 179 -8.91 17.60 -28.06
N THR A 180 -10.01 18.34 -27.95
CA THR A 180 -11.17 17.97 -27.14
C THR A 180 -11.83 16.70 -27.68
N ASP A 181 -11.97 16.58 -29.00
CA ASP A 181 -12.55 15.41 -29.65
C ASP A 181 -11.68 14.17 -29.43
N ALA A 182 -10.35 14.28 -29.56
CA ALA A 182 -9.43 13.18 -29.25
C ALA A 182 -9.51 12.74 -27.78
N LEU A 183 -9.60 13.70 -26.84
CA LEU A 183 -9.74 13.40 -25.41
C LEU A 183 -11.10 12.80 -25.06
N ASN A 184 -12.17 13.24 -25.72
CA ASN A 184 -13.52 12.72 -25.51
C ASN A 184 -13.72 11.35 -26.16
N ALA A 185 -13.14 11.09 -27.33
CA ALA A 185 -13.15 9.77 -27.96
C ALA A 185 -12.59 8.70 -27.01
N SER A 186 -11.48 9.01 -26.32
CA SER A 186 -10.92 8.14 -25.26
C SER A 186 -11.91 7.84 -24.14
N ARG A 187 -12.68 8.85 -23.71
CA ARG A 187 -13.66 8.70 -22.61
C ARG A 187 -14.91 7.95 -23.06
N ASP A 188 -15.47 8.30 -24.20
CA ASP A 188 -16.75 7.78 -24.68
C ASP A 188 -16.62 6.30 -25.08
N ASP A 189 -15.56 5.95 -25.83
CA ASP A 189 -15.32 4.57 -26.26
C ASP A 189 -15.00 3.63 -25.09
N LEU A 190 -14.36 4.16 -24.05
CA LEU A 190 -13.88 3.36 -22.92
C LEU A 190 -14.67 3.58 -21.63
N THR A 191 -15.82 4.24 -21.66
CA THR A 191 -16.60 4.53 -20.44
C THR A 191 -16.85 3.25 -19.62
N GLY A 192 -17.22 2.15 -20.29
CA GLY A 192 -17.42 0.86 -19.63
C GLY A 192 -16.14 0.30 -18.98
N LEU A 193 -14.99 0.45 -19.65
CA LEU A 193 -13.70 -0.01 -19.17
C LEU A 193 -13.18 0.84 -17.99
N VAL A 194 -13.40 2.17 -18.04
CA VAL A 194 -13.04 3.10 -16.97
C VAL A 194 -13.88 2.85 -15.71
N LEU A 195 -15.20 2.64 -15.87
CA LEU A 195 -16.08 2.26 -14.75
C LEU A 195 -15.65 0.92 -14.15
N LEU A 196 -15.37 -0.07 -15.00
CA LEU A 196 -14.88 -1.38 -14.57
C LEU A 196 -13.53 -1.27 -13.83
N GLY A 197 -12.60 -0.47 -14.35
CA GLY A 197 -11.33 -0.15 -13.70
C GLY A 197 -11.51 0.50 -12.33
N SER A 198 -12.50 1.40 -12.19
CA SER A 198 -12.84 2.04 -10.91
C SER A 198 -13.31 1.03 -9.87
N PHE A 199 -14.17 0.07 -10.24
CA PHE A 199 -14.55 -1.04 -9.36
C PHE A 199 -13.34 -1.92 -9.00
N GLY A 200 -12.47 -2.19 -9.98
CA GLY A 200 -11.22 -2.89 -9.76
C GLY A 200 -10.36 -2.20 -8.69
N GLN A 201 -10.20 -0.88 -8.79
CA GLN A 201 -9.48 -0.07 -7.82
C GLN A 201 -10.09 -0.16 -6.42
N MET A 202 -11.42 -0.10 -6.31
CA MET A 202 -12.11 -0.24 -5.02
C MET A 202 -11.86 -1.62 -4.39
N PHE A 203 -11.87 -2.69 -5.20
CA PHE A 203 -11.58 -4.04 -4.72
C PHE A 203 -10.12 -4.21 -4.28
N VAL A 204 -9.17 -3.60 -4.99
CA VAL A 204 -7.77 -3.54 -4.53
C VAL A 204 -7.67 -2.82 -3.21
N ALA A 205 -8.32 -1.66 -3.06
CA ALA A 205 -8.31 -0.88 -1.82
C ALA A 205 -8.86 -1.68 -0.64
N VAL A 206 -10.05 -2.27 -0.80
CA VAL A 206 -10.66 -3.15 0.22
C VAL A 206 -9.74 -4.32 0.54
N GLY A 207 -9.11 -4.92 -0.47
CA GLY A 207 -8.15 -5.99 -0.32
C GLY A 207 -6.91 -5.61 0.49
N ILE A 208 -6.31 -4.45 0.22
CA ILE A 208 -5.18 -3.90 0.98
C ILE A 208 -5.59 -3.69 2.44
N GLY A 209 -6.71 -3.02 2.69
CA GLY A 209 -7.19 -2.73 4.04
C GLY A 209 -7.48 -3.99 4.83
N ALA A 210 -8.18 -4.95 4.22
CA ALA A 210 -8.48 -6.24 4.85
C ALA A 210 -7.22 -7.07 5.11
N ALA A 211 -6.25 -7.08 4.18
CA ALA A 211 -4.99 -7.79 4.34
C ALA A 211 -4.17 -7.18 5.49
N ALA A 212 -4.03 -5.86 5.51
CA ALA A 212 -3.30 -5.13 6.54
C ALA A 212 -3.93 -5.33 7.93
N LEU A 213 -5.25 -5.17 8.03
CA LEU A 213 -5.98 -5.33 9.30
C LEU A 213 -5.92 -6.78 9.80
N SER A 214 -6.16 -7.75 8.92
CA SER A 214 -6.18 -9.17 9.30
C SER A 214 -4.80 -9.66 9.68
N ALA A 215 -3.78 -9.30 8.91
CA ALA A 215 -2.39 -9.65 9.21
C ALA A 215 -1.89 -8.99 10.50
N MET A 216 -2.28 -7.74 10.78
CA MET A 216 -2.00 -7.09 12.06
C MET A 216 -2.67 -7.82 13.24
N ASN A 217 -3.92 -8.24 13.06
CA ASN A 217 -4.69 -8.92 14.10
C ASN A 217 -4.14 -10.31 14.46
N VAL A 218 -3.40 -10.97 13.57
CA VAL A 218 -2.74 -12.25 13.85
C VAL A 218 -1.25 -12.13 14.15
N GLY A 219 -0.70 -10.91 14.11
CA GLY A 219 0.71 -10.62 14.38
C GLY A 219 1.67 -10.84 13.21
N LEU A 220 1.16 -11.03 11.99
CA LEU A 220 1.98 -11.16 10.77
C LEU A 220 2.55 -9.80 10.33
N LEU A 221 1.82 -8.73 10.60
CA LEU A 221 2.29 -7.35 10.42
C LEU A 221 2.42 -6.68 11.78
N THR A 222 3.35 -5.74 11.91
CA THR A 222 3.40 -4.82 13.07
C THR A 222 2.18 -3.90 13.06
N ARG A 223 1.82 -3.34 14.23
CA ARG A 223 0.69 -2.40 14.31
C ARG A 223 0.87 -1.17 13.40
N VAL A 224 2.09 -0.63 13.34
CA VAL A 224 2.42 0.50 12.46
C VAL A 224 2.18 0.12 11.00
N MET A 225 2.66 -1.03 10.54
CA MET A 225 2.43 -1.45 9.16
C MET A 225 0.98 -1.80 8.85
N GLY A 226 0.24 -2.35 9.81
CA GLY A 226 -1.19 -2.55 9.67
C GLY A 226 -1.95 -1.24 9.47
N ILE A 227 -1.70 -0.24 10.33
CA ILE A 227 -2.35 1.08 10.26
C ILE A 227 -2.03 1.79 8.94
N VAL A 228 -0.75 1.80 8.54
CA VAL A 228 -0.33 2.43 7.27
C VAL A 228 -1.01 1.75 6.08
N GLY A 229 -1.10 0.42 6.06
CA GLY A 229 -1.82 -0.31 5.01
C GLY A 229 -3.30 0.05 4.95
N VAL A 230 -3.97 0.19 6.09
CA VAL A 230 -5.38 0.64 6.14
C VAL A 230 -5.52 2.09 5.66
N MET A 231 -4.60 2.99 6.02
CA MET A 231 -4.60 4.36 5.50
C MET A 231 -4.44 4.41 3.99
N ILE A 232 -3.53 3.60 3.42
CA ILE A 232 -3.35 3.49 1.96
C ILE A 232 -4.64 3.02 1.29
N ALA A 233 -5.33 2.04 1.87
CA ALA A 233 -6.63 1.60 1.37
C ALA A 233 -7.66 2.74 1.34
N VAL A 234 -7.78 3.50 2.43
CA VAL A 234 -8.69 4.66 2.50
C VAL A 234 -8.33 5.72 1.46
N PHE A 235 -7.05 6.07 1.32
CA PHE A 235 -6.59 7.04 0.32
C PHE A 235 -6.72 6.56 -1.12
N THR A 236 -6.78 5.24 -1.34
CA THR A 236 -7.05 4.69 -2.67
C THR A 236 -8.52 4.85 -3.06
N VAL A 237 -9.44 4.85 -2.09
CA VAL A 237 -10.88 5.09 -2.32
C VAL A 237 -11.21 6.58 -2.35
N LEU A 238 -10.59 7.36 -1.47
CA LEU A 238 -10.80 8.80 -1.33
C LEU A 238 -9.58 9.54 -1.90
N PRO A 239 -9.63 10.02 -3.16
CA PRO A 239 -8.52 10.67 -3.83
C PRO A 239 -8.31 12.12 -3.34
N ILE A 240 -8.34 12.33 -2.02
CA ILE A 240 -8.13 13.64 -1.38
C ILE A 240 -6.63 13.96 -1.30
N VAL A 241 -5.79 12.93 -1.17
CA VAL A 241 -4.35 13.08 -0.95
C VAL A 241 -3.57 12.62 -2.18
N GLN A 242 -3.05 13.59 -2.95
CA GLN A 242 -2.25 13.31 -4.16
C GLN A 242 -0.92 12.58 -3.88
N GLY A 243 -0.45 12.56 -2.62
CA GLY A 243 0.79 11.88 -2.21
C GLY A 243 0.66 10.38 -1.89
N ALA A 244 -0.53 9.79 -2.02
CA ALA A 244 -0.77 8.37 -1.71
C ALA A 244 0.16 7.36 -2.44
N PRO A 245 0.60 7.59 -3.71
CA PRO A 245 1.43 6.62 -4.42
C PRO A 245 2.81 6.37 -3.80
N PHE A 246 3.46 7.42 -3.28
CA PHE A 246 4.77 7.27 -2.63
C PHE A 246 4.65 6.48 -1.32
N LEU A 247 3.62 6.78 -0.53
CA LEU A 247 3.35 6.05 0.72
C LEU A 247 3.03 4.58 0.45
N ARG A 248 2.22 4.30 -0.59
CA ARG A 248 1.93 2.93 -1.05
C ARG A 248 3.20 2.20 -1.48
N SER A 249 4.04 2.84 -2.28
CA SER A 249 5.31 2.26 -2.78
C SER A 249 6.25 1.95 -1.62
N PHE A 250 6.43 2.89 -0.69
CA PHE A 250 7.22 2.69 0.52
C PHE A 250 6.69 1.52 1.37
N TRP A 251 5.37 1.48 1.61
CA TRP A 251 4.75 0.40 2.39
C TRP A 251 4.93 -0.97 1.75
N LEU A 252 4.81 -1.07 0.42
CA LEU A 252 5.01 -2.31 -0.33
C LEU A 252 6.48 -2.78 -0.31
N VAL A 253 7.42 -1.86 -0.49
CA VAL A 253 8.86 -2.17 -0.39
C VAL A 253 9.19 -2.65 1.03
N ALA A 254 8.72 -1.93 2.04
CA ALA A 254 8.93 -2.29 3.44
C ALA A 254 8.26 -3.62 3.81
N LEU A 255 7.04 -3.88 3.33
CA LEU A 255 6.39 -5.19 3.45
C LEU A 255 7.24 -6.28 2.81
N GLY A 256 7.78 -6.03 1.62
CA GLY A 256 8.68 -6.95 0.93
C GLY A 256 9.95 -7.25 1.74
N LEU A 257 10.57 -6.23 2.33
CA LEU A 257 11.71 -6.39 3.24
C LEU A 257 11.35 -7.21 4.50
N ILE A 258 10.15 -7.02 5.07
CA ILE A 258 9.65 -7.84 6.19
C ILE A 258 9.50 -9.30 5.76
N LEU A 259 8.89 -9.56 4.61
CA LEU A 259 8.70 -10.91 4.08
C LEU A 259 10.05 -11.57 3.75
N LEU A 260 11.06 -10.80 3.35
CA LEU A 260 12.43 -11.28 3.15
C LEU A 260 13.24 -11.41 4.45
N GLY A 261 12.73 -10.97 5.59
CA GLY A 261 13.45 -10.98 6.88
C GLY A 261 14.60 -9.96 6.94
N ARG A 262 14.59 -8.94 6.07
CA ARG A 262 15.61 -7.88 5.98
C ARG A 262 15.18 -6.55 6.61
N TRP A 263 13.95 -6.47 7.11
CA TRP A 263 13.45 -5.26 7.78
C TRP A 263 14.15 -5.03 9.13
N PRO A 264 14.44 -3.78 9.54
CA PRO A 264 14.95 -3.48 10.88
C PRO A 264 13.99 -4.00 11.97
N GLY A 265 14.49 -4.88 12.84
CA GLY A 265 13.66 -5.61 13.82
C GLY A 265 13.18 -6.99 13.34
N GLY A 266 13.56 -7.40 12.12
CA GLY A 266 13.32 -8.73 11.58
C GLY A 266 11.86 -8.99 11.21
N ARG A 267 11.55 -10.28 11.06
CA ARG A 267 10.20 -10.75 10.75
C ARG A 267 9.39 -10.91 12.05
N PRO A 268 8.10 -10.54 12.07
CA PRO A 268 7.26 -10.78 13.24
C PRO A 268 7.17 -12.27 13.62
N PRO A 269 7.13 -12.61 14.91
CA PRO A 269 7.24 -13.99 15.40
C PRO A 269 6.05 -14.88 15.01
N ALA A 270 4.93 -14.30 14.55
CA ALA A 270 3.77 -15.07 14.07
C ALA A 270 4.07 -15.84 12.77
N TRP A 271 5.08 -15.43 12.01
CA TRP A 271 5.53 -16.13 10.82
C TRP A 271 6.27 -17.43 11.13
N ASP A 272 6.97 -17.51 12.26
CA ASP A 272 7.74 -18.70 12.64
C ASP A 272 6.90 -19.72 13.39
N GLY A 273 5.95 -19.24 14.19
CA GLY A 273 5.14 -20.11 15.05
C GLY A 273 3.90 -20.71 14.39
N GLY A 274 3.43 -20.18 13.25
CA GLY A 274 2.18 -20.63 12.61
C GLY A 274 0.89 -20.35 13.40
N VAL A 275 1.02 -19.92 14.66
CA VAL A 275 -0.09 -19.62 15.58
C VAL A 275 -0.33 -18.10 15.62
N PRO A 276 -1.58 -17.62 15.71
CA PRO A 276 -1.86 -16.20 15.90
C PRO A 276 -1.20 -15.66 17.17
N ARG A 277 -0.39 -14.61 17.03
CA ARG A 277 0.19 -13.85 18.14
C ARG A 277 -0.25 -12.38 18.03
N PRO A 278 -1.51 -12.06 18.38
CA PRO A 278 -2.03 -10.69 18.28
C PRO A 278 -1.16 -9.72 19.09
N TRP A 279 -0.96 -8.52 18.55
CA TRP A 279 -0.23 -7.47 19.28
C TRP A 279 -0.98 -7.07 20.55
N PRO A 280 -0.30 -6.98 21.71
CA PRO A 280 -0.95 -6.63 22.96
C PRO A 280 -1.68 -5.29 22.85
N THR A 281 -2.86 -5.20 23.47
CA THR A 281 -3.64 -3.96 23.50
C THR A 281 -2.92 -2.91 24.36
N ARG A 282 -3.25 -1.61 24.21
CA ARG A 282 -2.66 -0.57 25.06
C ARG A 282 -2.87 -0.86 26.55
N ALA A 283 -4.05 -1.35 26.93
CA ALA A 283 -4.34 -1.77 28.30
C ALA A 283 -3.41 -2.90 28.77
N GLN A 284 -3.20 -3.94 27.95
CA GLN A 284 -2.28 -5.02 28.27
C GLN A 284 -0.82 -4.57 28.33
N GLN A 285 -0.43 -3.59 27.53
CA GLN A 285 0.91 -3.01 27.58
C GLN A 285 1.13 -2.18 28.84
N ILE A 286 0.11 -1.42 29.28
CA ILE A 286 0.16 -0.67 30.55
C ILE A 286 0.26 -1.64 31.71
N GLU A 287 -0.60 -2.66 31.76
CA GLU A 287 -0.58 -3.68 32.81
C GLU A 287 0.75 -4.47 32.83
N ALA A 288 1.30 -4.80 31.67
CA ALA A 288 2.61 -5.44 31.58
C ALA A 288 3.75 -4.52 32.04
N ALA A 289 3.67 -3.21 31.73
CA ALA A 289 4.64 -2.22 32.19
C ALA A 289 4.54 -1.98 33.70
N GLU A 290 3.33 -1.97 34.25
CA GLU A 290 3.06 -1.91 35.69
C GLU A 290 3.62 -3.15 36.38
N ARG A 291 3.30 -4.36 35.90
CA ARG A 291 3.87 -5.61 36.41
C ARG A 291 5.39 -5.65 36.33
N ALA A 292 5.98 -5.13 35.26
CA ALA A 292 7.43 -5.04 35.13
C ALA A 292 8.06 -4.02 36.10
N ARG A 293 7.36 -2.90 36.38
CA ARG A 293 7.78 -1.92 37.40
C ARG A 293 7.67 -2.48 38.80
N GLU A 294 6.58 -3.18 39.11
CA GLU A 294 6.37 -3.87 40.39
C GLU A 294 7.43 -4.95 40.60
N ALA A 295 7.70 -5.79 39.60
CA ALA A 295 8.74 -6.81 39.69
C ALA A 295 10.13 -6.19 39.92
N LYS A 296 10.45 -5.07 39.26
CA LYS A 296 11.70 -4.33 39.51
C LYS A 296 11.74 -3.70 40.90
N ALA A 297 10.64 -3.15 41.38
CA ALA A 297 10.54 -2.58 42.72
C ALA A 297 10.69 -3.65 43.82
N SER A 298 10.07 -4.82 43.64
CA SER A 298 10.22 -5.97 44.54
C SER A 298 11.64 -6.55 44.52
N ALA A 299 12.29 -6.61 43.36
CA ALA A 299 13.68 -7.04 43.25
C ALA A 299 14.63 -6.07 43.96
N ALA A 300 14.45 -4.76 43.77
CA ALA A 300 15.23 -3.74 44.47
C ALA A 300 15.01 -3.75 46.00
N ALA A 301 13.78 -4.03 46.45
CA ALA A 301 13.47 -4.17 47.87
C ALA A 301 14.08 -5.45 48.50
N ALA A 302 14.18 -6.55 47.73
CA ALA A 302 14.82 -7.78 48.17
C ALA A 302 16.36 -7.62 48.30
N GLU A 303 16.98 -6.84 47.41
CA GLU A 303 18.42 -6.54 47.44
C GLU A 303 18.80 -5.53 48.55
N SER A 304 17.82 -4.76 49.03
CA SER A 304 18.00 -3.80 50.14
C SER A 304 17.80 -4.40 51.53
N GLN A 305 17.51 -5.70 51.66
CA GLN A 305 17.50 -6.34 52.98
C GLN A 305 18.96 -6.46 53.48
N PRO A 306 19.32 -5.80 54.60
CA PRO A 306 20.67 -5.88 55.12
C PRO A 306 20.97 -7.34 55.48
N ALA A 307 22.10 -7.85 54.99
CA ALA A 307 22.59 -9.18 55.27
C ALA A 307 22.46 -9.46 56.79
N PRO A 308 21.90 -10.61 57.21
CA PRO A 308 21.74 -10.92 58.62
C PRO A 308 23.11 -10.87 59.28
N THR A 309 23.30 -9.89 60.17
CA THR A 309 24.54 -9.72 60.92
C THR A 309 24.85 -11.03 61.63
N PRO A 310 26.01 -11.66 61.38
CA PRO A 310 26.36 -12.89 62.06
C PRO A 310 26.43 -12.61 63.55
N LYS A 311 25.59 -13.31 64.33
CA LYS A 311 25.62 -13.26 65.80
C LYS A 311 27.00 -13.69 66.28
N SER A 312 27.82 -12.71 66.67
CA SER A 312 29.09 -12.92 67.37
C SER A 312 28.83 -13.69 68.66
N SER A 313 29.14 -14.98 68.67
CA SER A 313 29.13 -15.83 69.86
C SER A 313 30.19 -15.35 70.85
N GLY A 314 29.75 -14.84 72.00
CA GLY A 314 30.62 -14.35 73.07
C GLY A 314 31.60 -15.41 73.57
N SER A 315 32.90 -15.15 73.38
CA SER A 315 33.99 -15.89 74.00
C SER A 315 34.05 -15.58 75.51
N ARG A 316 33.45 -16.47 76.30
CA ARG A 316 33.56 -16.54 77.76
C ARG A 316 35.01 -16.91 78.15
N LYS A 317 35.87 -15.90 78.31
CA LYS A 317 37.26 -16.11 78.74
C LYS A 317 37.30 -16.52 80.20
N LYS A 318 37.68 -17.79 80.41
CA LYS A 318 37.74 -18.51 81.68
C LYS A 318 38.97 -18.04 82.46
N ARG A 319 38.72 -17.48 83.64
CA ARG A 319 39.67 -17.17 84.73
C ARG A 319 40.44 -18.44 85.11
N ARG A 320 41.77 -18.41 85.11
CA ARG A 320 42.59 -19.39 85.83
C ARG A 320 43.93 -18.79 86.26
N LYS A 321 44.12 -18.84 87.58
CA LYS A 321 45.32 -18.72 88.41
C LYS A 321 46.14 -17.44 88.28
#